data_AF-A0A954KN47-F1
#
_entry.id   AF-A0A954KN47-F1
#
_cell.length_a   1.000
_cell.length_b   1.000
_cell.length_c   1.000
_cell.angle_alpha   90.00
_cell.angle_beta   90.00
_cell.angle_gamma   90.00
#
_symmetry.space_group_name_H-M   'P 1'
#
loop_
_entity.id
_entity.type
_entity.pdbx_description
1 polymer ?
#
loop_
_entity_poly.entity_id
_entity_poly.type
_entity_poly.pdbx_seq_one_letter_code
_entity_poly.pdbx_strand_id
1 'polypeptide(L)'
;RRLEETQETASGSESENPVYSFVTLRNISTTLITAIGVLIGTTGLRGKRRLRWSFQIILIVWLGLVNGDLLSQASLLGWSQNGIPWQRAAGLVILTLAAVIVPIVSRRNVYCSHICPHGAVQQLLRNRLPWKLSISGKIQRRLRLIPVILITWVMLVGFLHLPFSPVDIEPFDAWLFSIAGTATIIVAIGGLVASALTPMAYCRFGCPTGALLDFLTRSRRSDWQLQDTFALILLAAAIVLQMTV
;
A
#
# COMPACT_ATOMS: atom_id res chain seq x y z
N ARG A 1 -3.76 -56.30 28.46
CA ARG A 1 -5.03 -56.26 29.23
C ARG A 1 -4.93 -55.37 30.49
N ARG A 2 -4.27 -54.22 30.34
CA ARG A 2 -4.27 -52.99 31.15
C ARG A 2 -3.43 -51.99 30.30
N LEU A 3 -3.75 -51.87 29.01
CA LEU A 3 -4.63 -50.81 28.47
C LEU A 3 -4.00 -49.46 28.86
N GLU A 4 -3.36 -48.73 27.94
CA GLU A 4 -4.08 -47.81 27.02
C GLU A 4 -4.85 -46.69 27.77
N GLU A 5 -4.66 -46.55 29.08
CA GLU A 5 -5.48 -45.68 29.96
C GLU A 5 -4.72 -44.46 30.51
N THR A 6 -3.63 -44.03 29.87
CA THR A 6 -2.99 -42.74 30.20
C THR A 6 -2.71 -41.89 28.97
N GLN A 7 -3.49 -42.13 27.92
CA GLN A 7 -3.51 -41.32 26.70
C GLN A 7 -4.76 -40.43 26.61
N GLU A 8 -5.55 -40.36 27.68
CA GLU A 8 -6.88 -39.74 27.66
C GLU A 8 -7.17 -39.01 28.98
N THR A 9 -6.29 -38.11 29.43
CA THR A 9 -6.61 -37.08 30.46
C THR A 9 -5.47 -36.07 30.63
N ALA A 10 -5.13 -35.38 29.54
CA ALA A 10 -4.54 -34.04 29.64
C ALA A 10 -4.91 -33.23 28.40
N SER A 11 -6.23 -33.13 28.18
CA SER A 11 -6.89 -32.01 27.54
C SER A 11 -6.57 -30.74 28.34
N GLY A 12 -5.33 -30.28 28.23
CA GLY A 12 -4.83 -29.04 28.81
C GLY A 12 -5.23 -27.88 27.91
N SER A 13 -6.47 -27.43 28.05
CA SER A 13 -6.95 -26.06 27.82
C SER A 13 -6.14 -25.24 26.81
N GLU A 14 -6.68 -25.15 25.60
CA GLU A 14 -6.42 -24.14 24.59
C GLU A 14 -6.58 -22.75 25.21
N SER A 15 -5.50 -22.23 25.80
CA SER A 15 -5.41 -20.84 26.22
C SER A 15 -5.29 -20.00 24.96
N GLU A 16 -6.44 -19.62 24.39
CA GLU A 16 -6.53 -18.54 23.41
C GLU A 16 -5.97 -17.26 24.06
N ASN A 17 -4.67 -17.03 23.92
CA ASN A 17 -4.10 -15.75 24.27
C ASN A 17 -4.76 -14.69 23.36
N PRO A 18 -5.34 -13.61 23.91
CA PRO A 18 -6.08 -12.62 23.14
C PRO A 18 -5.24 -11.97 22.03
N VAL A 19 -3.92 -11.94 22.20
CA VAL A 19 -2.95 -11.45 21.21
C VAL A 19 -2.88 -12.33 19.96
N TYR A 20 -2.86 -13.66 20.09
CA TYR A 20 -2.81 -14.56 18.93
C TYR A 20 -4.14 -14.56 18.16
N SER A 21 -5.26 -14.49 18.88
CA SER A 21 -6.59 -14.39 18.27
C SER A 21 -6.74 -13.08 17.48
N PHE A 22 -6.30 -11.95 18.03
CA PHE A 22 -6.31 -10.66 17.34
C PHE A 22 -5.43 -10.65 16.07
N VAL A 23 -4.20 -11.16 16.14
CA VAL A 23 -3.30 -11.25 14.98
C VAL A 23 -3.90 -12.13 13.88
N THR A 24 -4.51 -13.26 14.26
CA THR A 24 -5.14 -14.19 13.33
C THR A 24 -6.37 -13.55 12.66
N LEU A 25 -7.24 -12.90 13.44
CA LEU A 25 -8.40 -12.17 12.91
C LEU A 25 -7.98 -11.01 11.99
N ARG A 26 -6.93 -10.27 12.35
CA ARG A 26 -6.36 -9.21 11.51
C ARG A 26 -5.90 -9.78 10.16
N ASN A 27 -5.11 -10.85 10.18
CA ASN A 27 -4.59 -11.49 8.96
C ASN A 27 -5.70 -12.05 8.07
N ILE A 28 -6.68 -12.75 8.66
CA ILE A 28 -7.82 -13.33 7.92
C ILE A 28 -8.66 -12.21 7.30
N SER A 29 -9.01 -11.17 8.09
CA SER A 29 -9.82 -10.06 7.60
C SER A 29 -9.12 -9.27 6.49
N THR A 30 -7.83 -8.97 6.63
CA THR A 30 -7.03 -8.29 5.58
C THR A 30 -6.96 -9.13 4.31
N THR A 31 -6.77 -10.45 4.43
CA THR A 31 -6.74 -11.37 3.28
C THR A 31 -8.09 -11.42 2.56
N LEU A 32 -9.19 -11.55 3.31
CA LEU A 32 -10.54 -11.60 2.76
C LEU A 32 -10.92 -10.29 2.06
N ILE A 33 -10.66 -9.14 2.71
CA ILE A 33 -10.90 -7.82 2.14
C ILE A 33 -10.08 -7.62 0.87
N THR A 34 -8.82 -8.03 0.87
CA THR A 34 -7.96 -7.97 -0.32
C THR A 34 -8.54 -8.80 -1.47
N ALA A 35 -8.93 -10.05 -1.21
CA ALA A 35 -9.52 -10.92 -2.22
C ALA A 35 -10.81 -10.32 -2.82
N ILE A 36 -11.69 -9.79 -1.97
CA ILE A 36 -12.92 -9.10 -2.40
C ILE A 36 -12.57 -7.85 -3.23
N GLY A 37 -11.59 -7.07 -2.82
CA GLY A 37 -11.15 -5.87 -3.54
C GLY A 37 -10.58 -6.18 -4.92
N VAL A 38 -9.79 -7.24 -5.03
CA VAL A 38 -9.28 -7.76 -6.31
C VAL A 38 -10.43 -8.24 -7.19
N LEU A 39 -11.37 -9.01 -6.64
CA LEU A 39 -12.54 -9.50 -7.37
C LEU A 39 -13.38 -8.33 -7.92
N ILE A 40 -13.72 -7.34 -7.07
CA ILE A 40 -14.48 -6.17 -7.49
C ILE A 40 -13.72 -5.37 -8.56
N GLY A 41 -12.40 -5.19 -8.39
CA GLY A 41 -11.56 -4.41 -9.31
C GLY A 41 -11.33 -5.05 -10.68
N THR A 42 -11.32 -6.39 -10.73
CA THR A 42 -11.08 -7.16 -11.97
C THR A 42 -12.37 -7.53 -12.72
N THR A 43 -13.50 -7.61 -12.03
CA THR A 43 -14.79 -8.03 -12.62
C THR A 43 -15.73 -6.85 -12.94
N GLY A 44 -16.89 -7.15 -13.54
CA GLY A 44 -17.95 -6.18 -13.84
C GLY A 44 -18.67 -5.61 -12.60
N LEU A 45 -18.43 -6.18 -11.41
CA LEU A 45 -19.06 -5.76 -10.13
C LEU A 45 -18.75 -4.30 -9.76
N ARG A 46 -17.66 -3.74 -10.31
CA ARG A 46 -17.28 -2.31 -10.19
C ARG A 46 -18.36 -1.30 -10.59
N GLY A 47 -19.32 -1.69 -11.43
CA GLY A 47 -20.40 -0.81 -11.89
C GLY A 47 -21.49 -0.56 -10.84
N LYS A 48 -21.59 -1.40 -9.81
CA LYS A 48 -22.64 -1.29 -8.78
C LYS A 48 -22.26 -0.22 -7.75
N ARG A 49 -22.88 0.96 -7.85
CA ARG A 49 -22.58 2.12 -6.99
C ARG A 49 -22.71 1.81 -5.49
N ARG A 50 -23.76 1.09 -5.07
CA ARG A 50 -23.97 0.71 -3.66
C ARG A 50 -22.86 -0.19 -3.14
N LEU A 51 -22.55 -1.27 -3.85
CA LEU A 51 -21.50 -2.22 -3.47
C LEU A 51 -20.14 -1.51 -3.33
N ARG A 52 -19.80 -0.64 -4.30
CA ARG A 52 -18.56 0.13 -4.25
C ARG A 52 -18.48 1.05 -3.03
N TRP A 53 -19.56 1.75 -2.72
CA TRP A 53 -19.62 2.65 -1.55
C TRP A 53 -19.50 1.88 -0.24
N SER A 54 -20.26 0.80 -0.07
CA SER A 54 -20.18 -0.06 1.13
C SER A 54 -18.76 -0.60 1.30
N PHE A 55 -18.15 -1.08 0.23
CA PHE A 55 -16.79 -1.60 0.27
C PHE A 55 -15.74 -0.53 0.61
N GLN A 56 -15.85 0.67 0.05
CA GLN A 56 -14.97 1.80 0.38
C GLN A 56 -15.03 2.17 1.87
N ILE A 57 -16.22 2.15 2.48
CA ILE A 57 -16.38 2.41 3.91
C ILE A 57 -15.69 1.32 4.74
N ILE A 58 -15.85 0.03 4.36
CA ILE A 58 -15.17 -1.09 5.01
C ILE A 58 -13.65 -0.95 4.94
N LEU A 59 -13.10 -0.54 3.80
CA LEU A 59 -11.65 -0.30 3.67
C LEU A 59 -11.15 0.81 4.60
N ILE A 60 -11.92 1.90 4.72
CA ILE A 60 -11.55 3.03 5.55
C ILE A 60 -11.59 2.63 7.03
N VAL A 61 -12.70 2.05 7.47
CA VAL A 61 -12.90 1.73 8.88
C VAL A 61 -12.07 0.52 9.29
N TRP A 62 -12.21 -0.61 8.60
CA TRP A 62 -11.60 -1.87 9.02
C TRP A 62 -10.13 -1.97 8.60
N LEU A 63 -9.84 -1.84 7.31
CA LEU A 63 -8.46 -2.01 6.82
C LEU A 63 -7.55 -0.84 7.25
N GLY A 64 -8.08 0.39 7.23
CA GLY A 64 -7.37 1.60 7.64
C GLY A 64 -7.29 1.79 9.16
N LEU A 65 -8.41 2.08 9.83
CA LEU A 65 -8.41 2.48 11.24
C LEU A 65 -8.22 1.31 12.22
N VAL A 66 -8.82 0.14 11.95
CA VAL A 66 -8.75 -1.01 12.87
C VAL A 66 -7.47 -1.82 12.65
N ASN A 67 -7.18 -2.21 11.40
CA ASN A 67 -6.03 -3.07 11.10
C ASN A 67 -4.73 -2.27 10.92
N GLY A 68 -4.78 -1.06 10.36
CA GLY A 68 -3.57 -0.32 10.01
C GLY A 68 -2.74 -0.96 8.89
N ASP A 69 -3.31 -1.93 8.15
CA ASP A 69 -2.60 -2.68 7.11
C ASP A 69 -2.62 -1.87 5.80
N LEU A 70 -1.61 -1.01 5.63
CA LEU A 70 -1.38 -0.24 4.40
C LEU A 70 -0.04 -0.64 3.79
N LEU A 71 -0.03 -0.92 2.48
CA LEU A 71 1.20 -1.07 1.74
C LEU A 71 1.88 0.31 1.58
N SER A 72 3.01 0.46 2.26
CA SER A 72 3.87 1.65 2.24
C SER A 72 5.27 1.28 1.73
N GLN A 73 6.04 2.26 1.24
CA GLN A 73 7.42 2.03 0.82
C GLN A 73 8.32 1.67 2.00
N ALA A 74 8.08 2.26 3.17
CA ALA A 74 8.81 1.93 4.38
C ALA A 74 8.63 0.45 4.76
N SER A 75 7.42 -0.10 4.59
CA SER A 75 7.16 -1.53 4.83
C SER A 75 7.97 -2.41 3.86
N LEU A 76 8.00 -2.05 2.57
CA LEU A 76 8.79 -2.78 1.56
C LEU A 76 10.30 -2.71 1.84
N LEU A 77 10.82 -1.53 2.19
CA LEU A 77 12.23 -1.35 2.55
C LEU A 77 12.58 -2.13 3.81
N GLY A 78 11.76 -2.03 4.85
CA GLY A 78 11.97 -2.75 6.11
C GLY A 78 12.01 -4.26 5.90
N TRP A 79 11.16 -4.80 5.02
CA TRP A 79 11.18 -6.22 4.66
C TRP A 79 12.37 -6.61 3.79
N SER A 80 12.87 -5.70 2.95
CA SER A 80 14.10 -5.92 2.19
C SER A 80 15.33 -5.99 3.09
N GLN A 81 15.36 -5.25 4.19
CA GLN A 81 16.49 -5.22 5.13
C GLN A 81 16.41 -6.32 6.20
N ASN A 82 15.20 -6.63 6.70
CA ASN A 82 15.01 -7.51 7.85
C ASN A 82 14.31 -8.84 7.52
N GLY A 83 13.91 -9.04 6.26
CA GLY A 83 13.13 -10.19 5.82
C GLY A 83 11.61 -10.02 5.96
N ILE A 84 10.85 -10.93 5.34
CA ILE A 84 9.39 -10.85 5.25
C ILE A 84 8.74 -11.42 6.54
N PRO A 85 7.88 -10.66 7.24
CA PRO A 85 7.31 -11.06 8.53
C PRO A 85 6.07 -11.95 8.40
N TRP A 86 6.24 -13.17 7.87
CA TRP A 86 5.15 -14.12 7.64
C TRP A 86 4.30 -14.42 8.89
N GLN A 87 4.94 -14.55 10.06
CA GLN A 87 4.25 -14.93 11.30
C GLN A 87 3.44 -13.79 11.92
N ARG A 88 3.88 -12.54 11.72
CA ARG A 88 3.28 -11.37 12.39
C ARG A 88 2.32 -10.60 11.49
N ALA A 89 2.47 -10.69 10.17
CA ALA A 89 1.74 -9.88 9.20
C ALA A 89 1.44 -10.63 7.89
N ALA A 90 1.09 -11.92 7.95
CA ALA A 90 0.71 -12.72 6.78
C ALA A 90 -0.33 -12.02 5.89
N GLY A 91 -1.35 -11.38 6.48
CA GLY A 91 -2.37 -10.66 5.72
C GLY A 91 -1.80 -9.50 4.91
N LEU A 92 -0.89 -8.72 5.49
CA LEU A 92 -0.21 -7.62 4.81
C LEU A 92 0.72 -8.14 3.70
N VAL A 93 1.38 -9.29 3.90
CA VAL A 93 2.19 -9.94 2.86
C VAL A 93 1.31 -10.35 1.69
N ILE A 94 0.16 -10.99 1.93
CA ILE A 94 -0.80 -11.37 0.88
C ILE A 94 -1.33 -10.13 0.16
N LEU A 95 -1.67 -9.07 0.89
CA LEU A 95 -2.08 -7.78 0.33
C LEU A 95 -0.99 -7.19 -0.57
N THR A 96 0.27 -7.26 -0.14
CA THR A 96 1.43 -6.79 -0.92
C THR A 96 1.61 -7.60 -2.20
N LEU A 97 1.55 -8.92 -2.11
CA LEU A 97 1.60 -9.81 -3.28
C LEU A 97 0.47 -9.51 -4.26
N ALA A 98 -0.76 -9.36 -3.77
CA ALA A 98 -1.90 -8.97 -4.59
C ALA A 98 -1.69 -7.59 -5.23
N ALA A 99 -1.15 -6.62 -4.49
CA ALA A 99 -0.87 -5.28 -5.00
C ALA A 99 0.20 -5.26 -6.11
N VAL A 100 1.12 -6.22 -6.15
CA VAL A 100 2.15 -6.34 -7.20
C VAL A 100 1.67 -7.20 -8.37
N ILE A 101 1.10 -8.38 -8.10
CA ILE A 101 0.72 -9.36 -9.12
C ILE A 101 -0.49 -8.87 -9.93
N VAL A 102 -1.51 -8.33 -9.26
CA VAL A 102 -2.77 -7.97 -9.92
C VAL A 102 -2.56 -6.86 -10.96
N PRO A 103 -1.78 -5.79 -10.72
CA PRO A 103 -1.51 -4.79 -11.75
C PRO A 103 -0.76 -5.33 -12.98
N ILE A 104 0.13 -6.30 -12.79
CA ILE A 104 0.86 -6.96 -13.89
C ILE A 104 -0.10 -7.75 -14.79
N VAL A 105 -1.02 -8.50 -14.18
CA VAL A 105 -1.98 -9.34 -14.91
C VAL A 105 -3.14 -8.53 -15.49
N SER A 106 -3.75 -7.66 -14.68
CA SER A 106 -4.95 -6.89 -15.06
C SER A 106 -4.67 -5.60 -15.82
N ARG A 107 -3.39 -5.18 -15.89
CA ARG A 107 -2.92 -3.90 -16.47
C ARG A 107 -3.57 -2.67 -15.84
N ARG A 108 -3.99 -2.78 -14.58
CA ARG A 108 -4.65 -1.70 -13.83
C ARG A 108 -4.12 -1.68 -12.41
N ASN A 109 -3.89 -0.49 -11.87
CA ASN A 109 -3.53 -0.33 -10.46
C ASN A 109 -4.78 -0.57 -9.58
N VAL A 110 -5.09 -1.84 -9.32
CA VAL A 110 -6.23 -2.28 -8.50
C VAL A 110 -6.02 -1.91 -7.03
N TYR A 111 -4.78 -1.88 -6.55
CA TYR A 111 -4.48 -1.50 -5.18
C TYR A 111 -4.96 -0.08 -4.86
N CYS A 112 -4.46 0.95 -5.55
CA CYS A 112 -4.85 2.34 -5.28
C CYS A 112 -6.33 2.62 -5.60
N SER A 113 -6.94 1.85 -6.50
CA SER A 113 -8.32 2.09 -6.94
C SER A 113 -9.39 1.33 -6.14
N HIS A 114 -9.07 0.17 -5.56
CA HIS A 114 -10.07 -0.67 -4.90
C HIS A 114 -9.63 -1.25 -3.56
N ILE A 115 -8.36 -1.16 -3.15
CA ILE A 115 -7.91 -1.79 -1.89
C ILE A 115 -7.38 -0.74 -0.90
N CYS A 116 -6.68 0.27 -1.38
CA CYS A 116 -6.07 1.30 -0.53
C CYS A 116 -7.13 2.16 0.19
N PRO A 117 -7.12 2.23 1.54
CA PRO A 117 -8.04 3.05 2.33
C PRO A 117 -7.96 4.54 1.95
N HIS A 118 -6.74 5.07 1.78
CA HIS A 118 -6.55 6.45 1.37
C HIS A 118 -7.14 6.72 -0.04
N GLY A 119 -6.93 5.79 -0.97
CA GLY A 119 -7.55 5.86 -2.30
C GLY A 119 -9.08 5.81 -2.24
N ALA A 120 -9.67 5.06 -1.30
CA ALA A 120 -11.11 5.02 -1.06
C ALA A 120 -11.65 6.37 -0.55
N VAL A 121 -10.98 7.01 0.42
CA VAL A 121 -11.34 8.36 0.90
C VAL A 121 -11.37 9.36 -0.26
N GLN A 122 -10.35 9.33 -1.12
CA GLN A 122 -10.26 10.23 -2.27
C GLN A 122 -11.38 10.02 -3.30
N GLN A 123 -11.87 8.78 -3.42
CA GLN A 123 -13.01 8.49 -4.29
C GLN A 123 -14.33 8.95 -3.69
N LEU A 124 -14.48 8.90 -2.37
CA LEU A 124 -15.66 9.43 -1.66
C LEU A 124 -15.71 10.95 -1.72
N LEU A 125 -14.55 11.61 -1.77
CA LEU A 125 -14.42 13.06 -1.93
C LEU A 125 -14.61 13.52 -3.38
N ARG A 126 -14.58 12.60 -4.35
CA ARG A 126 -14.78 12.91 -5.77
C ARG A 126 -16.15 13.57 -5.99
N ASN A 127 -16.14 14.70 -6.71
CA ASN A 127 -17.33 15.50 -7.04
C ASN A 127 -18.08 16.07 -5.81
N ARG A 128 -17.41 16.20 -4.66
CA ARG A 128 -17.97 16.91 -3.50
C ARG A 128 -17.74 18.42 -3.57
N LEU A 129 -16.71 18.87 -4.31
CA LEU A 129 -16.47 20.28 -4.57
C LEU A 129 -16.98 20.68 -5.98
N PRO A 130 -17.54 21.89 -6.13
CA PRO A 130 -17.97 22.42 -7.43
C PRO A 130 -16.79 22.84 -8.31
N TRP A 131 -15.61 23.09 -7.72
CA TRP A 131 -14.42 23.55 -8.43
C TRP A 131 -13.58 22.37 -8.90
N LYS A 132 -13.48 22.18 -10.21
CA LYS A 132 -12.59 21.21 -10.85
C LYS A 132 -11.42 21.95 -11.48
N LEU A 133 -10.23 21.80 -10.90
CA LEU A 133 -9.04 22.44 -11.46
C LEU A 133 -8.52 21.60 -12.63
N SER A 134 -8.69 22.10 -13.85
CA SER A 134 -8.10 21.51 -15.05
C SER A 134 -6.61 21.86 -15.12
N ILE A 135 -5.76 20.98 -14.61
CA ILE A 135 -4.30 21.18 -14.64
C ILE A 135 -3.78 21.00 -16.08
N SER A 136 -3.07 22.01 -16.61
CA SER A 136 -2.41 21.95 -17.92
C SER A 136 -1.46 20.76 -18.06
N GLY A 137 -1.39 20.16 -19.26
CA GLY A 137 -0.58 18.95 -19.52
C GLY A 137 0.91 19.09 -19.16
N LYS A 138 1.48 20.30 -19.27
CA LYS A 138 2.87 20.58 -18.87
C LYS A 138 3.07 20.43 -17.35
N ILE A 139 2.14 20.96 -16.56
CA ILE A 139 2.17 20.89 -15.09
C ILE A 139 1.95 19.43 -14.66
N GLN A 140 1.02 18.71 -15.29
CA GLN A 140 0.83 17.28 -15.00
C GLN A 140 2.10 16.45 -15.23
N ARG A 141 2.92 16.77 -16.25
CA ARG A 141 4.20 16.08 -16.48
C ARG A 141 5.20 16.39 -15.37
N ARG A 142 5.31 17.65 -14.94
CA ARG A 142 6.19 18.05 -13.82
C ARG A 142 5.77 17.39 -12.51
N LEU A 143 4.48 17.37 -12.21
CA LEU A 143 3.97 16.73 -10.99
C LEU A 143 4.22 15.21 -10.95
N ARG A 144 4.31 14.55 -12.11
CA ARG A 144 4.70 13.13 -12.16
C ARG A 144 6.18 12.88 -11.86
N LEU A 145 7.02 13.91 -11.84
CA LEU A 145 8.41 13.76 -11.39
C LEU A 145 8.50 13.66 -9.88
N ILE A 146 7.55 14.24 -9.13
CA ILE A 146 7.57 14.25 -7.67
C ILE A 146 7.63 12.82 -7.09
N PRO A 147 6.75 11.88 -7.47
CA PRO A 147 6.83 10.52 -6.96
C PRO A 147 8.12 9.80 -7.36
N VAL A 148 8.66 10.08 -8.55
CA VAL A 148 9.92 9.47 -9.03
C VAL A 148 11.10 9.95 -8.19
N ILE A 149 11.15 11.25 -7.90
CA ILE A 149 12.16 11.84 -7.01
C ILE A 149 12.03 11.24 -5.61
N LEU A 150 10.81 11.11 -5.08
CA LEU A 150 10.56 10.49 -3.78
C LEU A 150 11.01 9.02 -3.74
N ILE A 151 10.68 8.22 -4.76
CA ILE A 151 11.15 6.82 -4.86
C ILE A 151 12.68 6.79 -4.88
N THR A 152 13.31 7.64 -5.70
CA THR A 152 14.77 7.71 -5.83
C THR A 152 15.42 8.07 -4.50
N TRP A 153 14.88 9.06 -3.80
CA TRP A 153 15.32 9.49 -2.48
C TRP A 153 15.21 8.37 -1.45
N VAL A 154 14.04 7.72 -1.37
CA VAL A 154 13.78 6.61 -0.44
C VAL A 154 14.71 5.43 -0.70
N MET A 155 14.98 5.11 -1.96
CA MET A 155 15.98 4.10 -2.32
C MET A 155 17.38 4.52 -1.85
N LEU A 156 17.82 5.75 -2.14
CA LEU A 156 19.13 6.25 -1.69
C LEU A 156 19.30 6.19 -0.18
N VAL A 157 18.30 6.64 0.58
CA VAL A 157 18.30 6.57 2.06
C VAL A 157 18.40 5.13 2.55
N GLY A 158 17.58 4.24 1.98
CA GLY A 158 17.57 2.82 2.35
C GLY A 158 18.89 2.10 2.03
N PHE A 159 19.50 2.39 0.88
CA PHE A 159 20.77 1.80 0.46
C PHE A 159 21.97 2.33 1.26
N LEU A 160 22.02 3.64 1.49
CA LEU A 160 23.11 4.28 2.23
C LEU A 160 22.98 4.09 3.75
N HIS A 161 21.96 3.38 4.23
CA HIS A 161 21.65 3.20 5.66
C HIS A 161 21.68 4.52 6.43
N LEU A 162 21.23 5.60 5.78
CA LEU A 162 21.21 6.92 6.40
C LEU A 162 20.23 6.90 7.58
N PRO A 163 20.47 7.67 8.65
CA PRO A 163 19.61 7.70 9.84
C PRO A 163 18.24 8.38 9.59
N PHE A 164 17.83 8.56 8.34
CA PHE A 164 16.52 9.09 7.98
C PHE A 164 15.52 7.94 7.90
N SER A 165 14.46 8.01 8.71
CA SER A 165 13.37 7.05 8.64
C SER A 165 12.45 7.40 7.45
N PRO A 166 12.31 6.54 6.42
CA PRO A 166 11.38 6.78 5.32
C PRO A 166 9.91 6.85 5.77
N VAL A 167 9.63 6.34 6.98
CA VAL A 167 8.33 6.36 7.67
C VAL A 167 7.84 7.80 7.86
N ASP A 168 8.72 8.75 8.21
CA ASP A 168 8.32 10.12 8.58
C ASP A 168 7.75 10.95 7.41
N ILE A 169 7.96 10.50 6.17
CA ILE A 169 7.54 11.20 4.94
C ILE A 169 6.27 10.56 4.33
N GLU A 170 5.90 9.34 4.73
CA GLU A 170 4.73 8.68 4.20
C GLU A 170 3.45 9.06 4.96
N PRO A 171 2.45 9.71 4.32
CA PRO A 171 1.18 10.02 4.98
C PRO A 171 0.30 8.80 5.26
N PHE A 172 0.80 7.59 4.97
CA PHE A 172 0.13 6.35 5.32
C PHE A 172 0.10 6.13 6.84
N ASP A 173 1.12 6.61 7.56
CA ASP A 173 1.16 6.56 9.02
C ASP A 173 0.13 7.49 9.67
N ALA A 174 -0.45 8.43 8.92
CA ALA A 174 -1.55 9.27 9.42
C ALA A 174 -2.81 8.45 9.78
N TRP A 175 -2.96 7.21 9.29
CA TRP A 175 -4.04 6.31 9.72
C TRP A 175 -3.80 5.74 11.12
N LEU A 176 -2.54 5.61 11.54
CA LEU A 176 -2.17 5.29 12.91
C LEU A 176 -1.99 6.59 13.70
N PHE A 177 -3.10 7.17 14.16
CA PHE A 177 -3.11 8.39 14.97
C PHE A 177 -2.18 8.33 16.20
N SER A 178 -1.86 7.12 16.69
CA SER A 178 -0.94 6.90 17.81
C SER A 178 0.53 7.12 17.49
N ILE A 179 0.93 7.07 16.20
CA ILE A 179 2.33 7.16 15.74
C ILE A 179 2.52 8.32 14.75
N ALA A 180 1.42 8.89 14.24
CA ALA A 180 1.44 9.94 13.25
C ALA A 180 2.15 11.22 13.75
N GLY A 181 3.31 11.52 13.18
CA GLY A 181 3.97 12.82 13.36
C GLY A 181 3.20 13.96 12.68
N THR A 182 3.37 15.19 13.16
CA THR A 182 2.71 16.39 12.60
C THR A 182 2.95 16.54 11.10
N ALA A 183 4.14 16.16 10.61
CA ALA A 183 4.49 16.20 9.20
C ALA A 183 3.62 15.26 8.34
N THR A 184 3.39 14.01 8.77
CA THR A 184 2.58 13.04 8.02
C THR A 184 1.12 13.47 7.94
N ILE A 185 0.59 14.06 9.02
CA ILE A 185 -0.77 14.63 9.07
C ILE A 185 -0.90 15.80 8.09
N ILE A 186 0.06 16.73 8.07
CA ILE A 186 0.05 17.87 7.14
C ILE A 186 0.07 17.37 5.68
N VAL A 187 0.92 16.40 5.36
CA VAL A 187 1.00 15.82 4.02
C VAL A 187 -0.30 15.08 3.66
N ALA A 188 -0.89 14.33 4.59
CA ALA A 188 -2.16 13.64 4.38
C ALA A 188 -3.31 14.63 4.10
N ILE A 189 -3.44 15.69 4.92
CA ILE A 189 -4.44 16.74 4.73
C ILE A 189 -4.20 17.48 3.42
N GLY A 190 -2.96 17.90 3.13
CA GLY A 190 -2.60 18.57 1.89
C GLY A 190 -2.89 17.71 0.66
N GLY A 191 -2.57 16.43 0.71
CA GLY A 191 -2.89 15.44 -0.33
C GLY A 191 -4.40 15.24 -0.51
N LEU A 192 -5.16 15.27 0.58
CA LEU A 192 -6.62 15.15 0.55
C LEU A 192 -7.27 16.41 -0.05
N VAL A 193 -6.81 17.60 0.33
CA VAL A 193 -7.23 18.88 -0.26
C VAL A 193 -6.93 18.92 -1.75
N ALA A 194 -5.71 18.53 -2.16
CA ALA A 194 -5.36 18.41 -3.57
C ALA A 194 -6.30 17.44 -4.32
N SER A 195 -6.73 16.37 -3.64
CA SER A 195 -7.62 15.36 -4.22
C SER A 195 -9.08 15.78 -4.30
N ALA A 196 -9.49 16.78 -3.50
CA ALA A 196 -10.78 17.45 -3.64
C ALA A 196 -10.83 18.28 -4.93
N LEU A 197 -9.72 18.93 -5.29
CA LEU A 197 -9.60 19.78 -6.49
C LEU A 197 -9.41 18.97 -7.77
N THR A 198 -8.61 17.89 -7.71
CA THR A 198 -8.36 16.97 -8.82
C THR A 198 -8.55 15.53 -8.35
N PRO A 199 -9.49 14.76 -8.92
CA PRO A 199 -9.77 13.41 -8.44
C PRO A 199 -8.52 12.53 -8.41
N MET A 200 -8.23 11.94 -7.24
CA MET A 200 -7.03 11.11 -6.99
C MET A 200 -5.68 11.82 -7.19
N ALA A 201 -5.61 13.14 -6.96
CA ALA A 201 -4.36 13.89 -7.12
C ALA A 201 -3.20 13.28 -6.31
N TYR A 202 -3.42 12.93 -5.05
CA TYR A 202 -2.36 12.38 -4.21
C TYR A 202 -1.89 11.01 -4.74
N CYS A 203 -2.81 10.06 -4.97
CA CYS A 203 -2.42 8.74 -5.49
C CYS A 203 -1.70 8.82 -6.85
N ARG A 204 -1.93 9.88 -7.64
CA ARG A 204 -1.31 10.07 -8.96
C ARG A 204 0.01 10.86 -8.94
N PHE A 205 0.15 11.83 -8.04
CA PHE A 205 1.26 12.79 -8.06
C PHE A 205 2.03 12.91 -6.73
N GLY A 206 1.48 12.45 -5.61
CA GLY A 206 2.11 12.57 -4.29
C GLY A 206 2.46 11.24 -3.64
N CYS A 207 1.85 10.14 -4.07
CA CYS A 207 2.07 8.82 -3.50
C CYS A 207 3.17 8.06 -4.25
N PRO A 208 4.32 7.79 -3.63
CA PRO A 208 5.42 7.07 -4.29
C PRO A 208 5.08 5.58 -4.50
N THR A 209 4.37 4.93 -3.57
CA THR A 209 3.82 3.57 -3.78
C THR A 209 2.88 3.50 -4.98
N GLY A 210 2.03 4.52 -5.16
CA GLY A 210 1.10 4.60 -6.29
C GLY A 210 1.83 4.67 -7.63
N ALA A 211 2.91 5.46 -7.70
CA ALA A 211 3.76 5.56 -8.88
C ALA A 211 4.55 4.28 -9.16
N LEU A 212 5.06 3.61 -8.12
CA LEU A 212 5.72 2.31 -8.25
C LEU A 212 4.78 1.25 -8.85
N LEU A 213 3.55 1.15 -8.35
CA LEU A 213 2.56 0.21 -8.88
C LEU A 213 2.05 0.61 -10.27
N ASP A 214 1.95 1.91 -10.58
CA ASP A 214 1.61 2.38 -11.93
C ASP A 214 2.72 2.01 -12.94
N PHE A 215 3.99 2.08 -12.53
CA PHE A 215 5.11 1.62 -13.34
C PHE A 215 5.00 0.12 -13.68
N LEU A 216 4.62 -0.73 -12.71
CA LEU A 216 4.39 -2.16 -12.95
C LEU A 216 3.27 -2.43 -13.97
N THR A 217 2.24 -1.57 -14.05
CA THR A 217 1.22 -1.71 -15.10
C THR A 217 1.73 -1.35 -16.50
N ARG A 218 2.79 -0.54 -16.58
CA ARG A 218 3.29 0.08 -17.81
C ARG A 218 4.45 -0.67 -18.45
N SER A 219 5.21 -1.45 -17.68
CA SER A 219 6.41 -2.20 -18.08
C SER A 219 6.23 -3.21 -19.26
N ARG A 220 5.01 -3.40 -19.78
CA ARG A 220 4.74 -4.23 -20.98
C ARG A 220 4.55 -3.44 -22.29
N ARG A 221 4.64 -2.11 -22.29
CA ARG A 221 4.69 -1.31 -23.54
C ARG A 221 6.15 -1.17 -23.97
N SER A 222 6.45 -1.59 -25.20
CA SER A 222 7.76 -1.60 -25.88
C SER A 222 8.46 -0.24 -26.04
N ASP A 223 8.00 0.83 -25.37
CA ASP A 223 8.58 2.15 -25.47
C ASP A 223 9.54 2.35 -24.30
N TRP A 224 10.83 2.14 -24.55
CA TRP A 224 11.90 2.50 -23.61
C TRP A 224 11.73 3.98 -23.22
N GLN A 225 11.28 4.24 -21.98
CA GLN A 225 11.16 5.59 -21.46
C GLN A 225 12.34 5.88 -20.52
N LEU A 226 12.70 7.16 -20.37
CA LEU A 226 13.73 7.61 -19.40
C LEU A 226 13.57 7.00 -18.00
N GLN A 227 12.35 6.59 -17.63
CA GLN A 227 12.03 5.94 -16.37
C GLN A 227 12.67 4.55 -16.23
N ASP A 228 12.71 3.77 -17.32
CA ASP A 228 13.39 2.46 -17.34
C ASP A 228 14.91 2.64 -17.23
N THR A 229 15.45 3.68 -17.87
CA THR A 229 16.87 4.05 -17.76
C THR A 229 17.23 4.50 -16.35
N PHE A 230 16.40 5.32 -15.70
CA PHE A 230 16.62 5.71 -14.30
C PHE A 230 16.54 4.51 -13.35
N ALA A 231 15.59 3.60 -13.56
CA ALA A 231 15.48 2.37 -12.78
C ALA A 231 16.71 1.46 -12.98
N LEU A 232 17.19 1.31 -14.21
CA LEU A 232 18.42 0.55 -14.53
C LEU A 232 19.67 1.20 -13.96
N ILE A 233 19.79 2.53 -14.01
CA ILE A 233 20.91 3.27 -13.42
C ILE A 233 20.90 3.12 -11.89
N LEU A 234 19.74 3.25 -11.26
CA LEU A 234 19.59 3.02 -9.81
C LEU A 234 19.91 1.59 -9.43
N LEU A 235 19.45 0.60 -10.20
CA LEU A 235 19.76 -0.81 -9.98
C LEU A 235 21.25 -1.09 -10.14
N ALA A 236 21.89 -0.55 -11.19
CA ALA A 236 23.31 -0.66 -11.41
C ALA A 236 24.12 0.01 -10.30
N ALA A 237 23.73 1.22 -9.88
CA ALA A 237 24.37 1.92 -8.77
C ALA A 237 24.21 1.15 -7.44
N ALA A 238 23.04 0.54 -7.21
CA ALA A 238 22.79 -0.31 -6.04
C ALA A 238 23.67 -1.57 -6.04
N ILE A 239 23.79 -2.26 -7.17
CA ILE A 239 24.68 -3.43 -7.31
C ILE A 239 26.14 -3.03 -7.06
N VAL A 240 26.58 -1.91 -7.64
CA VAL A 240 27.94 -1.40 -7.43
C VAL A 240 28.20 -1.05 -5.96
N LEU A 241 27.27 -0.34 -5.30
CA LEU A 241 27.39 0.01 -3.89
C LEU A 241 27.44 -1.24 -2.99
N GLN A 242 26.63 -2.26 -3.29
CA GLN A 242 26.62 -3.52 -2.54
C GLN A 242 27.90 -4.36 -2.73
N MET A 243 28.61 -4.19 -3.85
CA MET A 243 29.93 -4.82 -4.05
C MET A 243 31.06 -4.05 -3.36
N THR A 244 30.85 -2.79 -2.98
CA THR A 244 31.87 -1.94 -2.35
C THR A 244 31.82 -1.90 -0.82
N VAL A 245 30.74 -2.39 -0.20
CA VAL A 245 30.55 -2.50 1.26
C VAL A 245 30.71 -3.95 1.67
#